data_AF-A0A382ZLJ5-F1
#
_entry.id   AF-A0A382ZLJ5-F1
#
_cell.length_a   1.000
_cell.length_b   1.000
_cell.length_c   1.000
_cell.angle_alpha   90.00
_cell.angle_beta   90.00
_cell.angle_gamma   90.00
#
_symmetry.space_group_name_H-M   'P 1'
#
loop_
_entity.id
_entity.type
_entity.pdbx_description
1 polymer ?
#
loop_
_entity_poly.entity_id
_entity_poly.type
_entity_poly.pdbx_seq_one_letter_code
_entity_poly.pdbx_strand_id
1 'polypeptide(L)'
;MVSNQDVAKKLYQIANLLDIKDIRFEPIAYRRAARSVEDESQDLNKLYKLGGINSLQKIDGVGKGISHNIEYMLKHRGKSDK
;
A
#
# COMPACT_ATOMS: atom_id res chain seq x y z
N MET A 1 7.69 12.19 7.15
CA MET A 1 7.28 10.76 7.13
C MET A 1 6.14 10.64 6.13
N VAL A 2 6.02 9.51 5.45
CA VAL A 2 4.93 9.30 4.49
C VAL A 2 3.65 9.00 5.28
N SER A 3 2.57 9.72 5.01
CA SER A 3 1.30 9.47 5.71
C SER A 3 0.55 8.27 5.11
N ASN A 4 -0.39 7.69 5.87
CA ASN A 4 -1.28 6.65 5.36
C ASN A 4 -2.01 7.11 4.09
N GLN A 5 -2.45 8.37 4.07
CA GLN A 5 -3.11 9.01 2.93
C GLN A 5 -2.21 9.08 1.69
N ASP A 6 -0.92 9.38 1.86
CA ASP A 6 0.04 9.38 0.74
C ASP A 6 0.24 7.97 0.16
N VAL A 7 0.29 6.95 1.03
CA VAL A 7 0.41 5.54 0.61
C VAL A 7 -0.87 5.10 -0.12
N ALA A 8 -2.05 5.34 0.45
CA ALA A 8 -3.33 5.01 -0.16
C ALA A 8 -3.48 5.64 -1.55
N LYS A 9 -3.17 6.94 -1.68
CA LYS A 9 -3.18 7.66 -2.96
C LYS A 9 -2.30 6.99 -4.02
N LYS A 10 -1.11 6.51 -3.63
CA LYS A 10 -0.22 5.80 -4.56
C LYS A 10 -0.74 4.43 -4.93
N LEU A 11 -1.32 3.69 -4.00
CA LEU A 11 -1.95 2.41 -4.30
C LEU A 11 -3.14 2.58 -5.27
N TYR A 12 -3.94 3.63 -5.12
CA TYR A 12 -4.98 3.99 -6.10
C TYR A 12 -4.40 4.35 -7.47
N GLN A 13 -3.29 5.09 -7.53
CA GLN A 13 -2.61 5.39 -8.79
C GLN A 13 -2.09 4.12 -9.49
N ILE A 14 -1.53 3.18 -8.74
CA ILE A 14 -1.09 1.88 -9.27
C ILE A 14 -2.29 1.11 -9.82
N ALA A 15 -3.41 1.06 -9.09
CA ALA A 15 -4.62 0.42 -9.59
C ALA A 15 -5.09 1.02 -10.91
N ASN A 16 -5.18 2.36 -11.00
CA ASN A 16 -5.58 3.04 -12.23
C ASN A 16 -4.64 2.73 -13.40
N LEU A 17 -3.32 2.66 -13.15
CA LEU A 17 -2.34 2.31 -14.18
C LEU A 17 -2.51 0.87 -14.67
N LEU A 18 -2.78 -0.05 -13.75
CA LEU A 18 -2.99 -1.46 -14.08
C LEU A 18 -4.32 -1.67 -14.83
N ASP A 19 -5.36 -0.89 -14.52
CA ASP A 19 -6.62 -0.87 -15.27
C ASP A 19 -6.38 -0.38 -16.71
N ILE A 20 -5.59 0.68 -16.90
CA ILE A 20 -5.20 1.19 -18.25
C ILE A 20 -4.44 0.12 -19.05
N LYS A 21 -3.67 -0.73 -18.36
CA LYS A 21 -2.93 -1.85 -18.95
C LYS A 21 -3.77 -3.12 -19.15
N ASP A 22 -5.08 -3.05 -18.91
CA ASP A 22 -6.03 -4.17 -19.03
C ASP A 22 -5.66 -5.40 -18.16
N ILE A 23 -5.04 -5.15 -16.99
CA ILE A 23 -4.73 -6.20 -16.03
C ILE A 23 -5.99 -6.53 -15.22
N ARG A 24 -6.49 -7.77 -15.34
CA ARG A 24 -7.81 -8.14 -14.77
C ARG A 24 -7.94 -8.10 -13.25
N PHE A 25 -6.95 -8.61 -12.50
CA PHE A 25 -7.13 -8.89 -11.06
C PHE A 25 -6.31 -8.00 -10.12
N GLU A 26 -5.12 -7.56 -10.54
CA GLU A 26 -4.27 -6.73 -9.68
C GLU A 26 -4.90 -5.37 -9.30
N PRO A 27 -5.54 -4.60 -10.21
CA PRO A 27 -6.14 -3.32 -9.84
C PRO A 27 -7.12 -3.44 -8.67
N ILE A 28 -7.92 -4.51 -8.64
CA ILE A 28 -8.89 -4.78 -7.57
C ILE A 28 -8.18 -4.95 -6.23
N ALA A 29 -7.07 -5.70 -6.20
CA ALA A 29 -6.27 -5.88 -4.99
C ALA A 29 -5.66 -4.55 -4.51
N TYR A 30 -5.12 -3.73 -5.43
CA TYR A 30 -4.58 -2.42 -5.10
C TYR A 30 -5.66 -1.45 -4.59
N ARG A 31 -6.86 -1.43 -5.16
CA ARG A 31 -7.98 -0.60 -4.68
C ARG A 31 -8.44 -1.00 -3.29
N ARG A 32 -8.54 -2.32 -3.02
CA ARG A 32 -8.89 -2.82 -1.68
C ARG A 32 -7.84 -2.42 -0.65
N ALA A 33 -6.56 -2.65 -0.94
CA ALA A 33 -5.48 -2.25 -0.05
C ALA A 33 -5.42 -0.73 0.16
N ALA A 34 -5.63 0.06 -0.90
CA ALA A 34 -5.65 1.52 -0.81
C ALA A 34 -6.72 1.99 0.18
N ARG A 35 -7.94 1.46 0.07
CA ARG A 35 -9.05 1.77 0.98
C ARG A 35 -8.72 1.41 2.42
N SER A 36 -8.25 0.18 2.66
CA SER A 36 -7.92 -0.26 4.02
C SER A 36 -6.78 0.55 4.63
N VAL A 37 -5.80 0.97 3.84
CA VAL A 37 -4.71 1.85 4.29
C VAL A 37 -5.21 3.26 4.57
N GLU A 38 -6.13 3.77 3.77
CA GLU A 38 -6.77 5.08 3.98
C GLU A 38 -7.57 5.12 5.29
N ASP A 39 -8.31 4.05 5.57
CA ASP A 39 -9.15 3.86 6.76
C ASP A 39 -8.36 3.40 8.00
N GLU A 40 -7.07 3.05 7.86
CA GLU A 40 -6.25 2.57 8.98
C GLU A 40 -5.94 3.72 9.95
N SER A 41 -6.41 3.56 11.18
CA SER A 41 -6.21 4.51 12.27
C SER A 41 -4.76 4.58 12.78
N GLN A 42 -4.01 3.49 12.63
CA GLN A 42 -2.62 3.42 13.07
C GLN A 42 -1.67 3.94 11.98
N ASP A 43 -0.68 4.74 12.39
CA ASP A 43 0.37 5.19 11.47
C ASP A 43 1.16 3.99 10.91
N LEU A 44 1.19 3.86 9.58
CA LEU A 44 1.91 2.78 8.90
C LEU A 44 3.40 2.73 9.25
N ASN A 45 4.05 3.87 9.47
CA ASN A 45 5.45 3.93 9.89
C ASN A 45 5.61 3.34 11.30
N LYS A 46 4.63 3.52 12.18
CA LYS A 46 4.65 2.91 13.52
C LYS A 46 4.42 1.40 13.43
N LEU A 47 3.40 0.97 12.68
CA LEU A 47 3.13 -0.45 12.42
C LEU A 47 4.36 -1.17 11.86
N TYR A 48 5.00 -0.56 10.86
CA TYR A 48 6.21 -1.09 10.24
C TYR A 48 7.39 -1.14 11.22
N LYS A 49 7.60 -0.11 12.05
CA LYS A 49 8.64 -0.14 13.10
C LYS A 49 8.43 -1.25 14.13
N LEU A 50 7.17 -1.60 14.43
CA LEU A 50 6.84 -2.60 15.44
C LEU A 50 7.01 -4.05 14.97
N GLY A 51 6.70 -4.36 13.71
CA GLY A 51 6.75 -5.74 13.22
C GLY A 51 7.03 -5.90 11.72
N GLY A 52 7.59 -4.86 11.11
CA GLY A 52 8.01 -4.86 9.72
C GLY A 52 6.87 -5.14 8.75
N ILE A 53 7.18 -5.93 7.73
CA ILE A 53 6.25 -6.33 6.67
C ILE A 53 5.07 -7.14 7.23
N ASN A 54 5.32 -7.98 8.23
CA ASN A 54 4.28 -8.82 8.84
C ASN A 54 3.19 -7.97 9.52
N SER A 55 3.55 -6.82 10.09
CA SER A 55 2.56 -5.87 10.62
C SER A 55 1.73 -5.23 9.52
N LEU A 56 2.35 -4.89 8.38
CA LEU A 56 1.63 -4.32 7.23
C LEU A 56 0.63 -5.33 6.62
N GLN A 57 0.99 -6.61 6.58
CA GLN A 57 0.13 -7.67 6.05
C GLN A 57 -1.11 -7.98 6.90
N LYS A 58 -1.20 -7.43 8.12
CA LYS A 58 -2.40 -7.54 8.96
C LYS A 58 -3.52 -6.59 8.51
N ILE A 59 -3.20 -5.59 7.69
CA ILE A 59 -4.17 -4.65 7.14
C ILE A 59 -4.96 -5.39 6.04
N ASP A 60 -6.28 -5.27 6.07
CA ASP A 60 -7.13 -5.97 5.12
C ASP A 60 -6.77 -5.64 3.66
N GLY A 61 -6.68 -6.65 2.81
CA GLY A 61 -6.29 -6.48 1.41
C GLY A 61 -4.78 -6.24 1.17
N VAL A 62 -3.96 -6.07 2.21
CA VAL A 62 -2.50 -5.93 2.06
C VAL A 62 -1.82 -7.30 2.05
N GLY A 63 -1.70 -7.88 0.85
CA GLY A 63 -0.93 -9.12 0.65
C GLY A 63 0.59 -8.90 0.55
N LYS A 64 1.36 -9.98 0.37
CA LYS A 64 2.83 -9.96 0.31
C LYS A 64 3.38 -8.90 -0.66
N GLY A 65 2.93 -8.91 -1.92
CA GLY A 65 3.39 -7.94 -2.93
C GLY A 65 3.11 -6.48 -2.55
N ILE A 66 1.90 -6.20 -2.06
CA ILE A 66 1.51 -4.84 -1.68
C ILE A 66 2.29 -4.39 -0.43
N SER A 67 2.49 -5.28 0.54
CA SER A 67 3.25 -4.96 1.76
C SER A 67 4.71 -4.57 1.46
N HIS A 68 5.34 -5.20 0.47
CA HIS A 68 6.68 -4.81 0.01
C HIS A 68 6.68 -3.43 -0.67
N ASN A 69 5.69 -3.14 -1.53
CA ASN A 69 5.57 -1.80 -2.13
C ASN A 69 5.37 -0.71 -1.06
N ILE A 70 4.53 -0.98 -0.04
CA ILE A 70 4.33 -0.06 1.08
C ILE A 70 5.64 0.13 1.84
N GLU A 71 6.36 -0.95 2.19
CA GLU A 71 7.68 -0.86 2.82
C GLU A 71 8.63 0.03 1.99
N TYR A 72 8.68 -0.18 0.68
CA TYR A 72 9.51 0.62 -0.21
C TYR A 72 9.14 2.11 -0.14
N MET A 73 7.85 2.44 -0.17
CA MET A 73 7.35 3.81 -0.01
C MET A 73 7.76 4.42 1.33
N LEU A 74 7.63 3.68 2.44
CA LEU A 74 8.01 4.15 3.77
C LEU A 74 9.53 4.45 3.86
N LYS A 75 10.35 3.61 3.22
CA LYS A 75 11.82 3.77 3.18
C LYS A 75 12.28 4.89 2.23
N HIS A 76 11.58 5.12 1.13
CA HIS A 76 12.02 5.99 0.03
C HIS A 76 11.16 7.25 -0.14
N ARG A 77 10.65 7.80 0.97
CA ARG A 77 9.86 9.05 0.99
C ARG A 77 8.68 9.04 0.02
N GLY A 78 8.00 7.91 -0.06
CA GLY A 78 6.80 7.72 -0.85
C GLY A 78 7.05 7.22 -2.27
N LYS A 79 8.28 7.03 -2.74
CA LYS A 79 8.48 6.45 -4.10
C LYS A 79 7.87 5.05 -4.19
N SER A 80 7.32 4.70 -5.36
CA SER A 80 6.87 3.34 -5.70
C SER A 80 7.97 2.69 -6.54
N ASP A 81 8.27 1.42 -6.29
CA ASP A 81 9.14 0.56 -7.11
C ASP A 81 8.38 -0.21 -8.21
N LYS A 82 7.06 -0.07 -8.23
CA LYS A 82 6.13 -0.59 -9.23
C LYS A 82 5.58 0.52 -10.12
#